data_AF-A0AAF0I196-F1
#
_entry.id   AF-A0AAF0I196-F1
#
_cell.length_a   1.000
_cell.length_b   1.000
_cell.length_c   1.000
_cell.angle_alpha   90.00
_cell.angle_beta   90.00
_cell.angle_gamma   90.00
#
_symmetry.space_group_name_H-M   'P 1'
#
loop_
_entity.id
_entity.type
_entity.pdbx_description
1 polymer ?
#
loop_
_entity_poly.entity_id
_entity_poly.type
_entity_poly.pdbx_seq_one_letter_code
_entity_poly.pdbx_strand_id
1 'polypeptide(L)'
;MMTSIMMSNHKAYKALQQAGIDDQQAEAMVEIFSDMQQRQPGAQVGKQLGQLRTKVDQIDDRLGHLITKVNQIDERLGHVERKIDKLAIRFTHQENKVDKMEVMLSEMNYRLTGAVDSLRGDVLTLTTDMRWIKRLSILMTTALLAAVMKDILL
;
A
#
# COMPACT_ATOMS: atom_id res chain seq x y z
N MET A 1 -32.39 -61.25 14.59
CA MET A 1 -32.18 -60.97 13.15
C MET A 1 -31.73 -62.21 12.37
N MET A 2 -30.73 -62.97 12.85
CA MET A 2 -30.17 -64.17 12.21
C MET A 2 -31.21 -65.24 11.82
N THR A 3 -32.16 -65.56 12.70
CA THR A 3 -33.27 -66.51 12.44
C THR A 3 -34.26 -66.02 11.39
N SER A 4 -34.44 -64.71 11.24
CA SER A 4 -35.32 -64.11 10.22
C SER A 4 -34.69 -64.16 8.83
N ILE A 5 -33.36 -63.98 8.75
CA ILE A 5 -32.59 -64.08 7.50
C ILE A 5 -32.57 -65.53 7.00
N MET A 6 -32.31 -66.50 7.88
CA MET A 6 -32.40 -67.92 7.53
C MET A 6 -33.80 -68.33 7.04
N MET A 7 -34.86 -67.86 7.72
CA MET A 7 -36.24 -68.12 7.28
C MET A 7 -36.59 -67.43 5.95
N SER A 8 -35.99 -66.28 5.65
CA SER A 8 -36.15 -65.57 4.37
C SER A 8 -35.45 -66.31 3.22
N ASN A 9 -34.22 -66.77 3.46
CA ASN A 9 -33.44 -67.52 2.47
C ASN A 9 -34.10 -68.87 2.13
N HIS A 10 -34.66 -69.56 3.13
CA HIS A 10 -35.39 -70.79 2.91
C HIS A 10 -36.68 -70.58 2.08
N LYS A 11 -37.39 -69.46 2.30
CA LYS A 11 -38.57 -69.09 1.48
C LYS A 11 -38.19 -68.73 0.05
N ALA A 12 -37.10 -67.98 -0.13
CA ALA A 12 -36.57 -67.63 -1.45
C ALA A 12 -36.13 -68.89 -2.22
N TYR A 13 -35.42 -69.80 -1.56
CA TYR A 13 -35.02 -71.09 -2.15
C TYR A 13 -36.23 -71.91 -2.61
N LYS A 14 -37.27 -72.05 -1.78
CA LYS A 14 -38.52 -72.74 -2.16
C LYS A 14 -39.26 -72.05 -3.30
N ALA A 15 -39.24 -70.72 -3.38
CA ALA A 15 -39.87 -69.98 -4.47
C ALA A 15 -39.12 -70.21 -5.81
N LEU A 16 -37.80 -70.34 -5.78
CA LEU A 16 -36.99 -70.65 -6.96
C LEU A 16 -37.24 -72.10 -7.43
N GLN A 17 -37.37 -73.06 -6.50
CA GLN A 17 -37.80 -74.43 -6.84
C GLN A 17 -39.19 -74.47 -7.49
N GLN A 18 -40.15 -73.69 -6.97
CA GLN A 18 -41.50 -73.57 -7.56
C GLN A 18 -41.50 -72.93 -8.95
N ALA A 19 -40.49 -72.12 -9.26
CA ALA A 19 -40.27 -71.53 -10.57
C ALA A 19 -39.55 -72.48 -11.55
N GLY A 20 -39.20 -73.71 -11.13
CA GLY A 20 -38.53 -74.71 -11.96
C GLY A 20 -37.02 -74.54 -12.06
N ILE A 21 -36.40 -73.75 -11.17
CA ILE A 21 -34.95 -73.61 -11.08
C ILE A 21 -34.38 -74.83 -10.34
N ASP A 22 -33.30 -75.41 -10.86
CA ASP A 22 -32.65 -76.55 -10.22
C ASP A 22 -31.97 -76.15 -8.90
N ASP A 23 -31.71 -77.15 -8.05
CA ASP A 23 -31.18 -76.92 -6.70
C ASP A 23 -29.84 -76.16 -6.68
N GLN A 24 -28.92 -76.46 -7.61
CA GLN A 24 -27.63 -75.77 -7.65
C GLN A 24 -27.79 -74.30 -8.08
N GLN A 25 -28.62 -74.02 -9.07
CA GLN A 25 -28.91 -72.66 -9.50
C GLN A 25 -29.65 -71.87 -8.41
N ALA A 26 -30.62 -72.48 -7.72
CA ALA A 26 -31.34 -71.83 -6.63
C ALA A 26 -30.42 -71.52 -5.45
N GLU A 27 -29.49 -72.43 -5.11
CA GLU A 27 -28.50 -72.22 -4.05
C GLU A 27 -27.56 -71.06 -4.40
N ALA A 28 -26.99 -71.05 -5.60
CA ALA A 28 -26.12 -69.97 -6.07
C ALA A 28 -26.82 -68.60 -6.10
N MET A 29 -28.08 -68.55 -6.54
CA MET A 29 -28.86 -67.31 -6.56
C MET A 29 -29.16 -66.78 -5.15
N VAL A 30 -29.52 -67.65 -4.21
CA VAL A 30 -29.79 -67.28 -2.82
C VAL A 30 -28.50 -66.86 -2.11
N GLU A 31 -27.38 -67.51 -2.40
CA GLU A 31 -26.06 -67.13 -1.86
C GLU A 31 -25.66 -65.74 -2.35
N ILE A 32 -25.77 -65.46 -3.66
CA ILE A 32 -25.48 -64.14 -4.25
C ILE A 32 -26.39 -63.05 -3.65
N PHE A 33 -27.70 -63.31 -3.51
CA PHE A 33 -28.63 -62.35 -2.90
C PHE A 33 -28.36 -62.13 -1.41
N SER A 34 -27.97 -63.18 -0.68
CA SER A 34 -27.63 -63.11 0.74
C SER A 34 -26.36 -62.28 0.96
N ASP A 35 -25.34 -62.51 0.13
CA ASP A 35 -24.08 -61.75 0.14
C ASP A 35 -24.34 -60.28 -0.23
N MET A 36 -25.17 -60.00 -1.24
CA MET A 36 -25.59 -58.63 -1.58
C MET A 36 -26.36 -57.95 -0.44
N GLN A 37 -27.29 -58.65 0.23
CA GLN A 37 -28.02 -58.11 1.38
C GLN A 37 -27.11 -57.84 2.57
N GLN A 38 -26.14 -58.72 2.84
CA GLN A 38 -25.17 -58.55 3.92
C GLN A 38 -24.24 -57.36 3.67
N ARG A 39 -23.80 -57.15 2.42
CA ARG A 39 -22.93 -56.02 2.04
C ARG A 39 -23.58 -54.65 2.19
N GLN A 40 -24.91 -54.55 2.20
CA GLN A 40 -25.68 -53.30 2.33
C GLN A 40 -25.04 -52.10 1.60
N PRO A 41 -24.73 -52.20 0.30
CA PRO A 41 -23.94 -51.18 -0.42
C PRO A 41 -24.57 -49.78 -0.37
N GLY A 42 -25.92 -49.69 -0.36
CA GLY A 42 -26.63 -48.42 -0.22
C GLY A 42 -26.39 -47.71 1.12
N ALA A 43 -26.17 -48.44 2.21
CA ALA A 43 -25.86 -47.85 3.52
C ALA A 43 -24.44 -47.25 3.54
N GLN A 44 -23.49 -47.92 2.90
CA GLN A 44 -22.12 -47.42 2.74
C GLN A 44 -22.10 -46.14 1.91
N VAL A 45 -22.80 -46.14 0.76
CA VAL A 45 -22.94 -44.97 -0.12
C VAL A 45 -23.64 -43.82 0.62
N GLY A 46 -24.70 -44.10 1.38
CA GLY A 46 -25.40 -43.10 2.18
C GLY A 46 -24.49 -42.42 3.22
N LYS A 47 -23.63 -43.20 3.91
CA LYS A 47 -22.64 -42.65 4.84
C LYS A 47 -21.62 -41.76 4.12
N GLN A 48 -21.10 -42.20 2.97
CA GLN A 48 -20.14 -41.41 2.19
C GLN A 48 -20.75 -40.11 1.68
N LEU A 49 -21.99 -40.14 1.17
CA LEU A 49 -22.73 -38.96 0.75
C LEU A 49 -23.02 -38.01 1.91
N GLY A 50 -23.35 -38.53 3.09
CA GLY A 50 -23.51 -37.72 4.31
C GLY A 50 -22.21 -36.99 4.68
N GLN A 51 -21.08 -37.69 4.68
CA GLN A 51 -19.76 -37.08 4.93
C GLN A 51 -19.39 -36.04 3.88
N LEU A 52 -19.67 -36.32 2.60
CA LEU A 52 -19.44 -35.38 1.51
C LEU A 52 -20.27 -34.12 1.70
N ARG A 53 -21.56 -34.26 2.06
CA ARG A 53 -22.44 -33.13 2.32
C ARG A 53 -21.91 -32.25 3.46
N THR A 54 -21.51 -32.84 4.58
CA THR A 54 -20.90 -32.10 5.68
C THR A 54 -19.62 -31.36 5.25
N LYS A 55 -18.77 -31.97 4.43
CA LYS A 55 -17.57 -31.30 3.90
C LYS A 55 -17.93 -30.14 2.97
N VAL A 56 -18.96 -30.29 2.14
CA VAL A 56 -19.45 -29.22 1.25
C VAL A 56 -20.00 -28.07 2.06
N ASP A 57 -20.83 -28.33 3.08
CA ASP A 57 -21.37 -27.29 3.97
C ASP A 57 -20.23 -26.53 4.68
N GLN A 58 -19.20 -27.23 5.17
CA GLN A 58 -18.00 -26.61 5.76
C GLN A 58 -17.19 -25.77 4.75
N ILE A 59 -17.15 -26.18 3.49
CA ILE A 59 -16.48 -25.39 2.43
C ILE A 59 -17.27 -24.12 2.17
N ASP A 60 -18.60 -24.19 2.11
CA ASP A 60 -19.48 -23.05 1.88
C ASP A 60 -19.31 -21.99 2.99
N ASP A 61 -19.31 -22.42 4.26
CA ASP A 61 -19.06 -21.54 5.41
C ASP A 61 -17.69 -20.85 5.31
N ARG A 62 -16.64 -21.61 4.95
CA ARG A 62 -15.29 -21.06 4.78
C ARG A 62 -15.21 -20.07 3.63
N LEU A 63 -15.92 -20.32 2.53
CA LEU A 63 -16.00 -19.40 1.40
C LEU A 63 -16.74 -18.12 1.79
N GLY A 64 -17.84 -18.21 2.53
CA GLY A 64 -18.55 -17.04 3.07
C GLY A 64 -17.66 -16.15 3.94
N HIS A 65 -16.87 -16.76 4.83
CA HIS A 65 -15.86 -16.03 5.62
C HIS A 65 -14.76 -15.40 4.77
N LEU A 66 -14.29 -16.08 3.71
CA LEU A 66 -13.29 -15.53 2.80
C LEU A 66 -13.84 -14.33 2.03
N ILE A 67 -15.06 -14.43 1.49
CA ILE A 67 -15.75 -13.32 0.82
C ILE A 67 -15.83 -12.10 1.75
N THR A 68 -16.20 -12.32 3.02
CA THR A 68 -16.29 -11.23 4.01
C THR A 68 -14.93 -10.58 4.26
N LYS A 69 -13.84 -11.36 4.40
CA LYS A 69 -12.48 -10.82 4.57
C LYS A 69 -12.00 -10.07 3.33
N VAL A 70 -12.31 -10.56 2.13
CA VAL A 70 -11.96 -9.89 0.87
C VAL A 70 -12.66 -8.54 0.78
N ASN A 71 -13.95 -8.45 1.10
CA ASN A 71 -14.68 -7.18 1.11
C ASN A 71 -14.07 -6.17 2.10
N GLN A 72 -13.67 -6.62 3.30
CA GLN A 72 -12.98 -5.76 4.27
C GLN A 72 -11.60 -5.29 3.79
N ILE A 73 -10.87 -6.13 3.04
CA ILE A 73 -9.60 -5.74 2.42
C ILE A 73 -9.85 -4.67 1.36
N ASP A 74 -10.86 -4.84 0.52
CA ASP A 74 -11.22 -3.90 -0.54
C ASP A 74 -11.58 -2.52 0.02
N GLU A 75 -12.40 -2.47 1.07
CA GLU A 75 -12.73 -1.22 1.78
C GLU A 75 -11.48 -0.52 2.35
N ARG A 76 -10.59 -1.29 2.96
CA ARG A 76 -9.34 -0.77 3.53
C ARG A 76 -8.41 -0.23 2.43
N LEU A 77 -8.30 -0.93 1.31
CA LEU A 77 -7.52 -0.48 0.16
C LEU A 77 -8.08 0.82 -0.41
N GLY A 78 -9.39 0.93 -0.60
CA GLY A 78 -10.03 2.17 -1.05
C GLY A 78 -9.79 3.34 -0.08
N HIS A 79 -9.71 3.09 1.23
CA HIS A 79 -9.32 4.14 2.19
C HIS A 79 -7.86 4.55 2.09
N VAL A 80 -6.96 3.60 1.83
CA VAL A 80 -5.53 3.87 1.60
C VAL A 80 -5.35 4.69 0.33
N GLU A 81 -6.02 4.33 -0.76
CA GLU A 81 -5.99 5.05 -2.04
C GLU A 81 -6.39 6.52 -1.86
N ARG A 82 -7.54 6.79 -1.21
CA ARG A 82 -7.96 8.17 -0.90
C ARG A 82 -6.99 8.95 -0.02
N LYS A 83 -6.25 8.28 0.87
CA LYS A 83 -5.21 8.92 1.69
C LYS A 83 -3.99 9.27 0.85
N ILE A 84 -3.60 8.39 -0.07
CA ILE A 84 -2.51 8.62 -1.02
C ILE A 84 -2.83 9.81 -1.92
N ASP A 85 -4.05 9.91 -2.45
CA ASP A 85 -4.46 11.06 -3.27
C ASP A 85 -4.35 12.39 -2.51
N LYS A 86 -4.81 12.41 -1.25
CA LYS A 86 -4.69 13.60 -0.39
C LYS A 86 -3.23 13.96 -0.10
N LEU A 87 -2.36 12.96 0.06
CA LEU A 87 -0.93 13.20 0.26
C LEU A 87 -0.29 13.74 -1.01
N ALA A 88 -0.64 13.22 -2.20
CA ALA A 88 -0.15 13.73 -3.47
C ALA A 88 -0.48 15.22 -3.66
N ILE A 89 -1.75 15.60 -3.41
CA ILE A 89 -2.17 17.01 -3.49
C ILE A 89 -1.39 17.90 -2.51
N ARG A 90 -1.18 17.44 -1.27
CA ARG A 90 -0.39 18.17 -0.27
C ARG A 90 1.06 18.32 -0.68
N PHE A 91 1.64 17.30 -1.28
CA PHE A 91 3.02 17.30 -1.75
C PHE A 91 3.20 18.30 -2.89
N THR A 92 2.33 18.28 -3.89
CA THR A 92 2.32 19.30 -4.97
C THR A 92 2.15 20.71 -4.40
N HIS A 93 1.31 20.90 -3.38
CA HIS A 93 1.19 22.21 -2.74
C HIS A 93 2.49 22.64 -2.02
N GLN A 94 3.19 21.71 -1.37
CA GLN A 94 4.48 21.99 -0.73
C GLN A 94 5.57 22.30 -1.74
N GLU A 95 5.65 21.56 -2.85
CA GLU A 95 6.57 21.82 -3.97
C GLU A 95 6.41 23.25 -4.50
N ASN A 96 5.17 23.67 -4.79
CA ASN A 96 4.87 25.05 -5.20
C ASN A 96 5.29 26.12 -4.17
N LYS A 97 5.23 25.80 -2.86
CA LYS A 97 5.70 26.73 -1.81
C LYS A 97 7.22 26.82 -1.78
N VAL A 98 7.91 25.71 -2.00
CA VAL A 98 9.38 25.65 -2.09
C VAL A 98 9.84 26.45 -3.31
N ASP A 99 9.23 26.28 -4.47
CA ASP A 99 9.56 27.03 -5.69
C ASP A 99 9.42 28.55 -5.47
N LYS A 100 8.32 28.97 -4.82
CA LYS A 100 8.13 30.39 -4.46
C LYS A 100 9.20 30.91 -3.50
N MET A 101 9.61 30.08 -2.53
CA MET A 101 10.68 30.45 -1.60
C MET A 101 12.02 30.57 -2.33
N GLU A 102 12.32 29.68 -3.26
CA GLU A 102 13.53 29.73 -4.07
C GLU A 102 13.60 31.04 -4.86
N VAL A 103 12.52 31.41 -5.56
CA VAL A 103 12.42 32.68 -6.30
C VAL A 103 12.60 33.89 -5.38
N MET A 104 11.94 33.91 -4.21
CA MET A 104 12.07 35.01 -3.25
C MET A 104 13.50 35.14 -2.72
N LEU A 105 14.19 34.01 -2.47
CA LEU A 105 15.58 34.02 -2.03
C LEU A 105 16.52 34.51 -3.12
N SER A 106 16.31 34.11 -4.38
CA SER A 106 17.08 34.64 -5.52
C SER A 106 16.93 36.15 -5.65
N GLU A 107 15.70 36.67 -5.57
CA GLU A 107 15.42 38.11 -5.63
C GLU A 107 16.07 38.86 -4.46
N MET A 108 15.96 38.32 -3.23
CA MET A 108 16.61 38.90 -2.06
C MET A 108 18.13 38.95 -2.22
N ASN A 109 18.73 37.88 -2.72
CA ASN A 109 20.16 37.81 -2.96
C ASN A 109 20.62 38.82 -4.03
N TYR A 110 19.84 38.99 -5.10
CA TYR A 110 20.10 39.99 -6.13
C TYR A 110 20.07 41.41 -5.54
N ARG A 111 19.01 41.75 -4.79
CA ARG A 111 18.86 43.06 -4.14
C ARG A 111 19.97 43.34 -3.13
N LEU A 112 20.36 42.33 -2.33
CA LEU A 112 21.44 42.46 -1.36
C LEU A 112 22.79 42.69 -2.06
N THR A 113 23.07 41.94 -3.11
CA THR A 113 24.30 42.11 -3.91
C THR A 113 24.36 43.53 -4.49
N GLY A 114 23.27 44.01 -5.09
CA GLY A 114 23.20 45.37 -5.63
C GLY A 114 23.38 46.45 -4.56
N ALA A 115 22.80 46.28 -3.37
CA ALA A 115 22.99 47.21 -2.25
C ALA A 115 24.43 47.24 -1.76
N VAL A 116 25.09 46.07 -1.68
CA VAL A 116 26.52 45.97 -1.31
C VAL A 116 27.41 46.63 -2.36
N ASP A 117 27.13 46.43 -3.65
CA ASP A 117 27.90 47.05 -4.74
C ASP A 117 27.74 48.58 -4.75
N SER A 118 26.53 49.09 -4.51
CA SER A 118 26.28 50.53 -4.36
C SER A 118 27.06 51.10 -3.19
N LEU A 119 26.98 50.46 -2.02
CA LEU A 119 27.70 50.91 -0.82
C LEU A 119 29.23 50.89 -1.04
N ARG A 120 29.74 49.87 -1.73
CA ARG A 120 31.15 49.81 -2.12
C ARG A 120 31.54 50.99 -3.00
N GLY A 121 30.68 51.36 -3.95
CA GLY A 121 30.84 52.57 -4.77
C GLY A 121 30.92 53.84 -3.92
N ASP A 122 29.96 54.04 -3.02
CA ASP A 122 29.91 55.20 -2.12
C ASP A 122 31.13 55.31 -1.20
N VAL A 123 31.65 54.17 -0.73
CA VAL A 123 32.87 54.14 0.09
C VAL A 123 34.10 54.55 -0.72
N LEU A 124 34.18 54.14 -2.00
CA LEU A 124 35.29 54.51 -2.89
C LEU A 124 35.27 56.01 -3.25
N THR A 125 34.09 56.57 -3.51
CA THR A 125 33.93 58.02 -3.76
C THR A 125 34.34 58.81 -2.52
N LEU A 126 33.83 58.44 -1.33
CA LEU A 126 34.20 59.07 -0.06
C LEU A 126 35.71 58.99 0.21
N THR A 127 36.35 57.86 -0.10
CA THR A 127 37.81 57.69 0.04
C THR A 127 38.58 58.66 -0.87
N THR A 128 38.06 58.89 -2.07
CA THR A 128 38.64 59.83 -3.05
C THR A 128 38.47 61.27 -2.57
N ASP A 129 37.27 61.63 -2.10
CA ASP A 129 36.97 62.96 -1.56
C ASP A 129 37.85 63.28 -0.35
N MET A 130 38.00 62.33 0.57
CA MET A 130 38.90 62.48 1.73
C MET A 130 40.35 62.74 1.32
N ARG A 131 40.81 62.13 0.22
CA ARG A 131 42.15 62.38 -0.32
C ARG A 131 42.27 63.79 -0.89
N TRP A 132 41.27 64.26 -1.63
CA TRP A 132 41.22 65.63 -2.15
C TRP A 132 41.18 66.67 -1.02
N ILE A 133 40.35 66.46 0.00
CA ILE A 133 40.25 67.35 1.17
C ILE A 133 41.59 67.43 1.90
N LYS A 134 42.26 66.29 2.15
CA LYS A 134 43.59 66.27 2.77
C LYS A 134 44.61 67.07 1.96
N ARG A 135 44.64 66.89 0.64
CA ARG A 135 45.53 67.67 -0.26
C ARG A 135 45.22 69.16 -0.21
N LEU A 136 43.94 69.52 -0.28
CA LEU A 136 43.49 70.91 -0.21
C LEU A 136 43.87 71.56 1.13
N SER A 137 43.69 70.85 2.24
CA SER A 137 44.07 71.33 3.58
C SER A 137 45.57 71.63 3.66
N ILE A 138 46.44 70.76 3.12
CA ILE A 138 47.89 70.98 3.07
C ILE A 138 48.23 72.21 2.21
N LEU A 139 47.56 72.39 1.07
CA LEU A 139 47.77 73.57 0.22
C LEU A 139 47.35 74.86 0.94
N MET A 140 46.23 74.85 1.67
CA MET A 140 45.77 76.01 2.43
C MET A 140 46.72 76.37 3.57
N THR A 141 47.21 75.39 4.34
CA THR A 141 48.15 75.66 5.44
C THR A 141 49.50 76.16 4.92
N THR A 142 50.01 75.61 3.82
CA THR A 142 51.26 76.09 3.19
C THR A 142 51.10 77.49 2.57
N ALA A 143 49.96 77.81 1.95
CA ALA A 143 49.68 79.14 1.43
C ALA A 143 49.58 80.19 2.54
N LEU A 144 48.90 79.87 3.66
CA LEU A 144 48.84 80.73 4.84
C LEU A 144 50.25 80.99 5.41
N LEU A 145 51.07 79.94 5.54
CA LEU A 145 52.45 80.06 6.02
C LEU A 145 53.28 80.98 5.12
N ALA A 146 53.16 80.84 3.80
CA ALA A 146 53.89 81.65 2.82
C ALA A 146 53.44 83.13 2.85
N ALA A 147 52.13 83.39 2.99
CA ALA A 147 51.61 84.75 3.14
C ALA A 147 52.17 85.44 4.38
N VAL A 148 52.16 84.75 5.53
CA VAL A 148 52.72 85.27 6.79
C VAL A 148 54.23 85.53 6.67
N MET A 149 55.00 84.63 6.04
CA MET A 149 56.43 84.85 5.82
C MET A 149 56.72 86.05 4.92
N LYS A 150 55.89 86.27 3.88
CA LYS A 150 56.02 87.41 2.98
C LYS A 150 55.82 88.75 3.71
N ASP A 151 54.83 88.82 4.60
CA ASP A 151 54.53 90.03 5.39
C ASP A 151 55.62 90.34 6.43
N ILE A 152 56.41 89.35 6.89
CA ILE A 152 57.51 89.54 7.84
C ILE A 152 58.82 89.98 7.14
N LEU A 153 59.04 89.56 5.89
CA LEU A 153 60.30 89.79 5.16
C LEU A 153 60.33 91.06 4.30
N LEU A 154 59.19 91.72 4.06
CA LEU A 154 59.04 92.99 3.35
C LEU A 154 58.90 94.17 4.33
#